data_AF-A0A389MP64-F1
#
_entry.id   AF-A0A389MP64-F1
#
_cell.length_a   1.000
_cell.length_b   1.000
_cell.length_c   1.000
_cell.angle_alpha   90.00
_cell.angle_beta   90.00
_cell.angle_gamma   90.00
#
_symmetry.space_group_name_H-M   'P 1'
#
loop_
_entity.id
_entity.type
_entity.pdbx_description
1 polymer ?
#
loop_
_entity_poly.entity_id
_entity_poly.type
_entity_poly.pdbx_seq_one_letter_code
_entity_poly.pdbx_strand_id
1 'polypeptide(L)'
;MPVARGLFALRYVATSVTGESPRVVVSADPDCAAHVRLVFGPGATEGLLRRPGDLCVISAERDATLLLTTLGEGADRPEAVTLQIDRLDGEGAAPTKSAPALAAPQPI
;
A
#
# COMPACT_ATOMS: atom_id res chain seq x y z
N MET A 1 -2.89 -4.66 -5.90
CA MET A 1 -1.55 -5.16 -5.51
C MET A 1 -1.72 -6.54 -4.87
N PRO A 2 -1.19 -7.62 -5.45
CA PRO A 2 -1.26 -8.95 -4.85
C PRO A 2 -0.38 -9.04 -3.60
N VAL A 3 -0.84 -9.74 -2.58
CA VAL A 3 -0.10 -10.08 -1.36
C VAL A 3 -0.27 -11.57 -1.08
N ALA A 4 0.82 -12.25 -0.75
CA ALA A 4 0.77 -13.66 -0.37
C ALA A 4 0.17 -13.82 1.03
N ARG A 5 -0.20 -15.05 1.42
CA ARG A 5 -0.46 -15.37 2.83
C ARG A 5 0.71 -14.94 3.72
N GLY A 6 0.41 -14.22 4.80
CA GLY A 6 1.42 -13.79 5.77
C GLY A 6 1.06 -12.49 6.49
N LEU A 7 2.08 -11.89 7.09
CA LEU A 7 1.99 -10.62 7.80
C LEU A 7 2.89 -9.61 7.10
N PHE A 8 2.36 -8.42 6.79
CA PHE A 8 3.09 -7.38 6.06
C PHE A 8 2.89 -6.02 6.72
N ALA A 9 3.89 -5.16 6.61
CA ALA A 9 3.78 -3.74 6.92
C ALA A 9 3.78 -2.94 5.62
N LEU A 10 2.68 -2.22 5.36
CA LEU A 10 2.58 -1.23 4.30
C LEU A 10 2.84 0.16 4.89
N ARG A 11 3.82 0.87 4.35
CA ARG A 11 4.29 2.17 4.85
C ARG A 11 4.20 3.21 3.76
N TYR A 12 3.66 4.37 4.12
CA TYR A 12 3.79 5.58 3.31
C TYR A 12 5.18 6.16 3.57
N VAL A 13 6.08 6.11 2.60
CA VAL A 13 7.49 6.52 2.78
C VAL A 13 7.74 7.96 2.36
N ALA A 14 7.22 8.38 1.21
CA ALA A 14 7.49 9.70 0.66
C ALA A 14 6.42 10.14 -0.34
N THR A 15 6.34 11.44 -0.60
CA THR A 15 5.54 12.03 -1.68
C THR A 15 6.37 13.04 -2.45
N SER A 16 6.14 13.13 -3.76
CA SER A 16 6.74 14.14 -4.63
C SER A 16 5.88 15.41 -4.79
N VAL A 17 4.69 15.41 -4.19
CA VAL A 17 3.73 16.53 -4.28
C VAL A 17 4.09 17.59 -3.25
N THR A 18 4.21 18.83 -3.71
CA THR A 18 4.49 19.99 -2.87
C THR A 18 3.18 20.58 -2.34
N GLY A 19 2.93 20.47 -1.04
CA GLY A 19 1.70 21.00 -0.42
C GLY A 19 1.04 19.98 0.50
N GLU A 20 -0.27 19.80 0.37
CA GLU A 20 -0.99 18.77 1.12
C GLU A 20 -0.59 17.38 0.61
N SER A 21 -0.13 16.50 1.51
CA SER A 21 0.25 15.15 1.13
C SER A 21 -0.95 14.38 0.56
N PRO A 22 -0.79 13.69 -0.59
CA PRO A 22 -1.82 12.81 -1.12
C PRO A 22 -2.13 11.73 -0.10
N ARG A 23 -3.39 11.34 0.01
CA ARG A 23 -3.85 10.31 0.95
C ARG A 23 -4.01 9.00 0.20
N VAL A 24 -3.67 7.88 0.80
CA VAL A 24 -3.85 6.55 0.22
C VAL A 24 -4.90 5.80 0.99
N VAL A 25 -5.99 5.46 0.31
CA VAL A 25 -6.99 4.53 0.82
C VAL A 25 -6.49 3.12 0.59
N VAL A 26 -6.51 2.31 1.65
CA VAL A 26 -6.11 0.92 1.65
C VAL A 26 -7.33 0.07 1.97
N SER A 27 -7.71 -0.79 1.03
CA SER A 27 -8.76 -1.78 1.22
C SER A 27 -8.33 -3.14 0.67
N ALA A 28 -9.00 -4.20 1.12
CA ALA A 28 -8.89 -5.51 0.50
C ALA A 28 -9.89 -5.60 -0.66
N ASP A 29 -9.54 -6.37 -1.68
CA ASP A 29 -10.47 -6.73 -2.75
C ASP A 29 -11.69 -7.47 -2.16
N PRO A 30 -12.93 -7.11 -2.54
CA PRO A 30 -14.15 -7.68 -1.97
C PRO A 30 -14.20 -9.21 -1.99
N ASP A 31 -13.61 -9.85 -3.00
CA ASP A 31 -13.64 -11.30 -3.17
C ASP A 31 -12.76 -12.02 -2.14
N CYS A 32 -11.77 -11.33 -1.57
CA CYS A 32 -10.85 -11.88 -0.57
C CYS A 32 -10.86 -11.14 0.77
N ALA A 33 -11.70 -10.11 0.91
CA ALA A 33 -11.73 -9.23 2.09
C ALA A 33 -11.99 -10.00 3.40
N ALA A 34 -12.73 -11.10 3.37
CA ALA A 34 -12.97 -11.96 4.53
C ALA A 34 -11.70 -12.62 5.10
N HIS A 35 -10.62 -12.70 4.31
CA HIS A 35 -9.35 -13.33 4.68
C HIS A 35 -8.23 -12.32 4.94
N VAL A 36 -8.53 -11.03 4.91
CA VAL A 36 -7.56 -9.94 5.08
C VAL A 36 -7.99 -9.06 6.23
N ARG A 37 -7.09 -8.90 7.19
CA ARG A 37 -7.24 -7.93 8.28
C ARG A 37 -6.24 -6.80 8.11
N LEU A 38 -6.76 -5.58 8.08
CA LEU A 38 -5.97 -4.36 8.04
C LEU A 38 -5.97 -3.71 9.42
N VAL A 39 -4.80 -3.42 9.97
CA VAL A 39 -4.62 -2.81 11.28
C VAL A 39 -3.81 -1.53 11.11
N PHE A 40 -4.36 -0.40 11.53
CA PHE A 40 -3.73 0.91 11.40
C PHE A 40 -3.14 1.36 12.72
N GLY A 41 -2.13 2.23 12.66
CA GLY A 41 -1.50 2.79 13.85
C GLY A 41 -2.48 3.56 14.75
N PRO A 42 -2.15 3.75 16.05
CA PRO A 42 -3.00 4.49 16.96
C PRO A 42 -3.19 5.94 16.49
N GLY A 43 -4.44 6.40 16.44
CA GLY A 43 -4.80 7.75 15.94
C GLY A 43 -4.92 7.87 14.42
N ALA A 44 -4.61 6.80 13.67
CA ALA A 44 -4.88 6.74 12.24
C ALA A 44 -6.38 6.52 11.97
N THR A 45 -6.85 6.99 10.81
CA THR A 45 -8.18 6.62 10.33
C THR A 45 -8.08 5.25 9.68
N GLU A 46 -8.98 4.34 10.04
CA GLU A 46 -9.04 3.04 9.39
C GLU A 46 -9.20 3.18 7.88
N GLY A 47 -8.43 2.39 7.14
CA GLY A 47 -8.42 2.41 5.69
C GLY A 47 -7.63 3.55 5.07
N LEU A 48 -6.92 4.39 5.83
CA LEU A 48 -6.30 5.61 5.29
C LEU A 48 -4.87 5.86 5.78
N LEU A 49 -3.94 6.03 4.85
CA LEU A 49 -2.59 6.56 5.06
C LEU A 49 -2.56 8.02 4.57
N ARG A 50 -2.40 8.98 5.48
CA ARG A 50 -2.55 10.41 5.16
C ARG A 50 -1.24 11.09 4.81
N ARG A 51 -0.12 10.59 5.33
CA ARG A 51 1.19 11.22 5.16
C ARG A 51 2.33 10.22 5.25
N PRO A 52 3.53 10.59 4.78
CA PRO A 52 4.76 9.86 5.08
C PRO A 52 4.91 9.57 6.57
N GLY A 53 5.23 8.31 6.90
CA GLY A 53 5.32 7.78 8.25
C GLY A 53 4.09 6.96 8.69
N ASP A 54 2.93 7.14 8.04
CA ASP A 54 1.75 6.33 8.34
C ASP A 54 1.97 4.86 7.91
N LEU A 55 1.40 3.95 8.71
CA LEU A 55 1.61 2.52 8.59
C LEU A 55 0.30 1.75 8.72
N CYS A 56 0.15 0.73 7.88
CA CYS A 56 -0.90 -0.28 7.94
C CYS A 56 -0.24 -1.66 8.02
N VAL A 57 -0.61 -2.46 9.01
CA VAL A 57 -0.26 -3.87 9.08
C VAL A 57 -1.35 -4.67 8.39
N ILE A 58 -0.95 -5.54 7.47
CA ILE A 58 -1.81 -6.45 6.74
C ILE A 58 -1.57 -7.86 7.25
N SER A 59 -2.61 -8.52 7.72
CA SER A 59 -2.61 -9.94 8.01
C SER A 59 -3.49 -10.64 6.99
N ALA A 60 -2.90 -11.47 6.13
CA ALA A 60 -3.58 -12.21 5.09
C ALA A 60 -3.54 -13.71 5.40
N GLU A 61 -4.71 -14.34 5.58
CA GLU A 61 -4.84 -15.78 5.85
C GLU A 61 -4.67 -16.63 4.57
N ARG A 62 -4.88 -16.01 3.41
CA ARG A 62 -4.71 -16.58 2.07
C ARG A 62 -4.06 -15.54 1.16
N ASP A 63 -3.65 -15.97 -0.02
CA ASP A 63 -3.26 -15.04 -1.07
C ASP A 63 -4.45 -14.11 -1.39
N ALA A 64 -4.18 -12.82 -1.45
CA ALA A 64 -5.20 -11.80 -1.51
C ALA A 64 -4.74 -10.62 -2.38
N THR A 65 -5.69 -9.78 -2.76
CA THR A 65 -5.41 -8.54 -3.49
C THR A 65 -5.79 -7.35 -2.63
N LEU A 66 -4.86 -6.40 -2.49
CA LEU A 66 -5.13 -5.10 -1.89
C LEU A 66 -5.43 -4.07 -2.98
N LEU A 67 -6.43 -3.24 -2.72
CA LEU A 67 -6.76 -2.08 -3.52
C LEU A 67 -6.18 -0.85 -2.83
N LEU A 68 -5.35 -0.12 -3.57
CA LEU A 68 -4.68 1.08 -3.11
C LEU A 68 -5.15 2.23 -3.99
N THR A 69 -5.84 3.20 -3.41
CA THR A 69 -6.38 4.35 -4.14
C THR A 69 -5.78 5.62 -3.58
N THR A 70 -5.01 6.32 -4.40
CA THR A 70 -4.47 7.64 -4.05
C THR A 70 -5.56 8.70 -4.26
N LEU A 71 -5.70 9.61 -3.30
CA LEU A 71 -6.62 10.74 -3.30
C LEU A 71 -5.84 12.04 -3.06
N GLY A 72 -6.29 13.12 -3.67
CA GLY A 72 -5.71 14.45 -3.50
C GLY A 72 -4.83 14.87 -4.69
N GLU A 73 -4.05 15.91 -4.48
CA GLU A 73 -3.19 16.48 -5.52
C GLU A 73 -2.15 15.44 -5.98
N GLY A 74 -1.97 15.30 -7.30
CA GLY A 74 -1.07 14.30 -7.86
C GLY A 74 -1.61 12.87 -7.83
N ALA A 75 -2.87 12.60 -7.44
CA ALA A 75 -3.45 11.25 -7.49
C ALA A 75 -3.39 10.61 -8.89
N ASP A 76 -3.43 11.41 -9.95
CA ASP A 76 -3.32 10.96 -11.34
C ASP A 76 -1.89 10.57 -11.74
N ARG A 77 -0.90 10.79 -10.86
CA ARG A 77 0.51 10.54 -11.10
C ARG A 77 1.00 9.36 -10.25
N PRO A 78 1.50 8.28 -10.86
CA PRO A 78 2.00 7.13 -10.11
C PRO A 78 3.21 7.48 -9.22
N GLU A 79 4.00 8.49 -9.59
CA GLU A 79 5.15 8.98 -8.81
C GLU A 79 4.79 9.90 -7.63
N ALA A 80 3.50 10.25 -7.45
CA ALA A 80 3.07 11.15 -6.38
C ALA A 80 3.26 10.56 -4.99
N VAL A 81 3.16 9.23 -4.85
CA VAL A 81 3.25 8.55 -3.56
C VAL A 81 4.18 7.35 -3.66
N THR A 82 5.11 7.26 -2.72
CA THR A 82 5.98 6.10 -2.53
C THR A 82 5.48 5.27 -1.36
N LEU A 83 5.07 4.03 -1.66
CA LEU A 83 4.70 3.02 -0.69
C LEU A 83 5.78 1.93 -0.62
N GLN A 84 6.06 1.46 0.59
CA GLN A 84 6.93 0.32 0.84
C GLN A 84 6.14 -0.78 1.53
N ILE A 85 6.34 -2.02 1.09
CA ILE A 85 5.77 -3.21 1.73
C ILE A 85 6.88 -4.13 2.21
N ASP A 86 6.87 -4.42 3.50
CA ASP A 86 7.82 -5.32 4.17
C ASP A 86 7.08 -6.53 4.70
N ARG A 87 7.63 -7.73 4.51
CA ARG A 87 7.10 -8.96 5.11
C ARG A 87 7.61 -9.11 6.54
N LEU A 88 6.72 -9.45 7.47
CA LEU A 88 6.98 -9.51 8.90
C LEU A 88 7.06 -10.95 9.45
N ASP A 89 6.47 -11.95 8.77
CA ASP A 89 6.35 -13.33 9.24
C ASP A 89 7.46 -14.29 8.75
N GLY A 90 8.65 -13.80 8.39
CA GLY A 90 9.76 -14.63 7.90
C GLY A 90 11.13 -14.23 8.44
N GLU A 91 12.03 -15.21 8.55
CA GLU A 91 13.45 -14.99 8.88
C GLU A 91 14.12 -14.23 7.73
N GLY A 92 14.26 -12.92 7.91
CA GLY A 92 14.80 -12.00 6.91
C GLY A 92 13.78 -10.97 6.45
N ALA A 93 13.63 -9.90 7.24
CA ALA A 93 13.04 -8.64 6.78
C ALA A 93 13.94 -8.03 5.69
N ALA A 94 13.88 -8.60 4.48
CA ALA A 94 14.51 -8.03 3.30
C ALA A 94 13.49 -7.10 2.61
N PRO A 95 13.83 -5.84 2.34
CA PRO A 95 12.92 -4.89 1.71
C PRO A 95 12.55 -5.40 0.32
N THR A 96 11.26 -5.69 0.10
CA THR A 96 10.78 -6.10 -1.22
C THR A 96 10.71 -4.84 -2.09
N LYS A 97 11.60 -4.77 -3.08
CA LYS A 97 11.73 -3.62 -3.99
C LYS A 97 10.41 -3.38 -4.72
N SER A 98 9.78 -2.24 -4.47
CA SER A 98 8.57 -1.79 -5.14
C SER A 98 8.79 -1.79 -6.66
N ALA A 99 8.05 -2.62 -7.39
CA ALA A 99 7.99 -2.55 -8.85
C ALA A 99 7.02 -1.43 -9.25
N PRO A 100 7.37 -0.56 -10.22
CA PRO A 100 6.40 0.35 -10.79
C PRO A 100 5.31 -0.47 -11.49
N ALA A 101 4.05 -0.11 -11.25
CA ALA A 101 2.90 -0.73 -11.89
C ALA A 101 2.94 -0.42 -13.40
N LEU A 102 3.33 -1.44 -14.18
CA LEU A 102 2.96 -1.72 -15.56
C LEU A 102 2.79 -0.50 -16.49
N ALA A 103 3.89 -0.05 -17.11
CA ALA A 103 3.80 0.72 -18.36
C ALA A 103 3.44 -0.25 -19.50
N ALA A 104 2.28 -0.06 -20.12
CA ALA A 104 1.90 -0.75 -21.33
C ALA A 104 2.88 -0.40 -22.49
N PRO A 105 3.22 -1.34 -23.38
CA PRO A 105 3.99 -1.02 -24.58
C PRO A 105 3.11 -0.21 -25.56
N GLN A 106 3.58 0.95 -25.99
CA GLN A 106 3.01 1.75 -27.08
C GLN A 106 3.88 1.60 -28.34
N PRO A 107 3.30 1.74 -29.54
CA PRO A 107 3.64 0.97 -30.75
C PRO A 107 4.73 1.62 -31.62
N ILE A 108 5.21 0.86 -32.61
CA ILE A 108 5.98 1.33 -33.78
C ILE A 108 5.03 1.78 -34.90
#